data_AF-A0A0D1M678-F1
#
_entry.id   AF-A0A0D1M678-F1
#
_cell.length_a   1.000
_cell.length_b   1.000
_cell.length_c   1.000
_cell.angle_alpha   90.00
_cell.angle_beta   90.00
_cell.angle_gamma   90.00
#
_symmetry.space_group_name_H-M   'P 1'
#
loop_
_entity.id
_entity.type
_entity.pdbx_description
1 polymer ?
#
loop_
_entity_poly.entity_id
_entity_poly.type
_entity_poly.pdbx_seq_one_letter_code
_entity_poly.pdbx_strand_id
1 'polypeptide(L)' 'MFVDFRDVPPPPPWQPPKRPDPRPQLTPRQQNALAAIIGVNVLLLLVAPIGGATVIQAIGALFR' A
#
# COMPACT_ATOMS: atom_id res chain seq x y z
N MET A 1 -32.13 -16.56 -48.67
CA MET A 1 -32.06 -15.08 -48.71
C MET A 1 -30.75 -14.67 -48.06
N PHE A 2 -29.94 -13.83 -48.70
CA PHE A 2 -28.71 -13.30 -48.13
C PHE A 2 -29.02 -11.97 -47.43
N VAL A 3 -28.49 -11.76 -46.23
CA VAL A 3 -28.60 -10.49 -45.51
C VAL A 3 -27.64 -9.49 -46.16
N ASP A 4 -28.16 -8.35 -46.59
CA ASP A 4 -27.37 -7.26 -47.14
C ASP A 4 -26.83 -6.40 -46.00
N PHE A 5 -25.51 -6.24 -45.94
CA PHE A 5 -24.82 -5.51 -44.86
C PHE A 5 -24.48 -4.07 -45.24
N ARG A 6 -24.94 -3.59 -46.40
CA ARG A 6 -24.65 -2.22 -46.87
C ARG A 6 -25.19 -1.12 -45.95
N ASP A 7 -26.22 -1.41 -45.16
CA ASP A 7 -26.83 -0.45 -44.23
C ASP A 7 -26.34 -0.60 -42.78
N VAL A 8 -25.33 -1.44 -42.51
CA VAL A 8 -24.81 -1.61 -41.15
C VAL A 8 -23.82 -0.49 -40.83
N PRO A 9 -24.12 0.38 -39.83
CA PRO A 9 -23.18 1.40 -39.42
C PRO A 9 -21.91 0.74 -38.86
N PRO A 10 -20.72 1.31 -39.11
CA PRO A 10 -19.48 0.78 -38.58
C PRO A 10 -19.52 0.76 -37.04
N PRO A 11 -18.88 -0.24 -36.40
CA PRO A 11 -18.82 -0.30 -34.94
C PRO A 11 -18.12 0.95 -34.39
N PRO A 12 -18.48 1.39 -33.18
CA PRO A 12 -17.85 2.54 -32.56
C PRO A 12 -16.35 2.33 -32.41
N PRO A 13 -15.54 3.40 -32.49
CA PRO A 13 -14.11 3.32 -32.24
C PRO A 13 -13.83 2.70 -30.86
N TRP A 14 -12.84 1.81 -30.80
CA TRP A 14 -12.35 1.31 -29.53
C TRP A 14 -11.87 2.47 -28.66
N GLN A 15 -12.34 2.52 -27.41
CA GLN A 15 -11.88 3.48 -26.42
C GLN A 15 -10.95 2.75 -25.44
N PRO A 16 -9.77 3.32 -25.11
CA PRO A 16 -8.94 2.77 -24.05
C PRO A 16 -9.72 2.79 -22.73
N PRO A 17 -9.58 1.75 -21.89
CA PRO A 17 -10.12 1.80 -20.54
C PRO A 17 -9.61 3.08 -19.88
N LYS A 18 -10.52 3.88 -19.31
CA LYS A 18 -10.15 5.03 -18.48
C LYS A 18 -9.05 4.56 -17.54
N ARG A 19 -7.89 5.24 -17.57
CA ARG A 19 -6.80 4.92 -16.64
C ARG A 19 -7.42 4.84 -15.25
N PRO A 20 -7.17 3.76 -14.48
CA PRO A 20 -7.68 3.66 -13.13
C PRO A 20 -7.33 4.95 -12.41
N ASP A 21 -8.30 5.47 -11.66
CA ASP A 21 -8.17 6.73 -10.94
C ASP A 21 -6.78 6.80 -10.29
N PRO A 22 -6.07 7.94 -10.41
CA PRO A 22 -4.77 8.10 -9.78
C PRO A 22 -4.96 7.74 -8.31
N ARG A 23 -4.32 6.63 -7.89
CA ARG A 23 -4.44 6.08 -6.54
C ARG A 23 -4.38 7.23 -5.54
N PRO A 24 -5.19 7.21 -4.45
CA PRO A 24 -5.23 8.30 -3.49
C PRO A 24 -3.80 8.70 -3.11
N GLN A 25 -3.38 9.89 -3.56
CA GLN A 25 -2.02 10.35 -3.31
C GLN A 25 -1.98 10.80 -1.86
N LEU A 26 -1.02 10.27 -1.11
CA LEU A 26 -0.79 10.71 0.26
C LEU A 26 -0.53 12.22 0.24
N THR A 27 -1.26 12.96 1.07
CA THR A 27 -0.98 14.38 1.29
C THR A 27 0.45 14.54 1.83
N PRO A 28 1.11 15.70 1.68
CA PRO A 28 2.46 15.91 2.20
C PRO A 28 2.61 15.59 3.69
N ARG A 29 1.55 15.87 4.49
CA ARG A 29 1.50 15.53 5.91
C ARG A 29 1.48 14.02 6.15
N GLN A 30 0.72 13.27 5.36
CA GLN A 30 0.67 11.81 5.46
C GLN A 30 1.99 11.17 5.02
N GLN A 31 2.67 11.72 4.02
CA GLN A 31 4.00 11.24 3.61
C GLN A 31 5.02 11.42 4.74
N ASN A 32 5.03 12.60 5.39
CA ASN A 32 5.91 12.84 6.52
C ASN A 32 5.60 11.95 7.73
N ALA A 33 4.31 11.75 8.04
CA ALA A 33 3.89 10.83 9.09
C ALA A 33 4.32 9.38 8.79
N LEU A 34 4.13 8.94 7.54
CA LEU A 34 4.55 7.61 7.10
C LEU A 34 6.08 7.44 7.21
N ALA A 35 6.84 8.43 6.76
CA ALA A 35 8.30 8.43 6.87
C ALA A 35 8.77 8.35 8.33
N ALA A 36 8.14 9.12 9.23
CA ALA A 36 8.42 9.07 10.66
C ALA A 36 8.11 7.69 11.25
N ILE A 37 6.96 7.09 10.92
CA ILE A 37 6.58 5.74 11.38
C ILE A 37 7.62 4.71 10.93
N ILE A 38 8.04 4.76 9.67
CA ILE A 38 9.06 3.85 9.14
C ILE A 38 10.38 4.06 9.89
N GLY A 39 10.83 5.30 10.04
CA GLY A 39 12.07 5.62 10.75
C GLY A 39 12.08 5.14 12.21
N VAL A 40 10.97 5.34 12.92
CA VAL A 40 10.81 4.85 14.31
C VAL A 40 10.84 3.33 14.35
N ASN A 41 10.16 2.63 13.44
CA ASN A 41 10.18 1.17 13.41
C ASN A 41 11.58 0.61 13.12
N VAL A 42 12.32 1.22 12.19
CA VAL A 42 13.70 0.82 11.89
C VAL A 42 14.61 1.05 13.10
N LEU A 43 14.45 2.18 13.80
CA LEU A 43 15.18 2.44 15.04
C LEU A 43 14.83 1.42 16.12
N LEU A 44 13.55 1.11 16.29
CA LEU A 44 13.09 0.09 17.23
C LEU A 44 13.63 -1.30 16.88
N LEU A 45 13.80 -1.66 15.62
CA LEU A 45 14.44 -2.94 15.27
C LEU A 45 15.88 -3.05 15.80
N LEU A 46 16.58 -1.93 15.98
CA LEU A 46 17.94 -1.90 16.54
C LEU A 46 17.96 -1.79 18.06
N VAL A 47 17.01 -1.04 18.63
CA VAL A 47 16.93 -0.79 20.08
C VAL A 47 16.19 -1.91 20.82
N ALA A 48 15.15 -2.50 20.21
CA ALA A 48 14.35 -3.57 20.79
C ALA A 48 15.11 -4.87 21.08
N PRO A 49 16.18 -5.27 20.39
CA PRO A 49 17.05 -6.36 20.84
C PRO A 49 17.69 -6.07 22.20
N ILE A 50 18.10 -4.81 22.42
CA ILE A 50 18.73 -4.38 23.67
C ILE A 50 17.67 -4.26 24.78
N GLY A 51 16.59 -3.50 24.54
CA GLY A 51 15.52 -3.29 25.52
C GLY A 51 14.60 -4.50 25.70
N GLY A 52 14.37 -5.27 24.64
CA GLY A 52 13.56 -6.49 24.65
C GLY A 52 14.24 -7.61 25.42
N ALA A 53 15.57 -7.74 25.36
CA ALA A 53 16.30 -8.62 26.27
C ALA A 53 16.08 -8.23 27.73
N THR A 54 16.03 -6.92 28.03
CA THR A 54 15.72 -6.42 29.38
C THR A 54 14.30 -6.79 29.83
N VAL A 55 13.30 -6.61 28.95
CA VAL A 55 11.91 -6.97 29.25
C VAL A 55 11.75 -8.48 29.44
N ILE A 56 12.35 -9.31 28.58
CA ILE A 56 12.33 -10.78 28.72
C ILE A 56 13.02 -11.21 30.01
N GLN A 57 14.16 -10.61 30.36
CA GLN A 57 14.83 -10.87 31.65
C GLN A 57 13.95 -10.47 32.84
N ALA A 58 13.29 -9.32 32.78
CA ALA A 58 12.40 -8.86 33.85
C ALA A 58 11.18 -9.77 34.02
N ILE A 59 10.59 -10.25 32.92
CA ILE A 59 9.49 -11.21 32.93
C ILE A 59 9.97 -12.55 33.51
N GLY A 60 11.08 -13.10 33.02
CA GLY A 60 11.65 -14.35 33.56
C GLY A 60 12.02 -14.23 35.04
N ALA A 61 12.44 -13.05 35.49
CA ALA A 61 12.71 -12.76 36.89
C ALA A 61 11.48 -12.79 37.79
N LEU A 62 10.27 -12.62 37.25
CA LEU A 62 9.03 -12.64 37.99
C LEU A 62 8.54 -14.08 38.29
N PHE A 63 9.02 -15.07 37.52
CA PHE A 63 8.60 -16.47 37.61
C PHE A 63 9.67 -17.40 38.22
N ARG A 64 10.72 -16.83 38.84
CA ARG A 64 11.75 -17.58 39.58
C ARG A 64 11.59 -17.45 41.09
#